data_AF-V8C862-F1
#
_entry.id   AF-V8C862-F1
#
_cell.length_a   1.000
_cell.length_b   1.000
_cell.length_c   1.000
_cell.angle_alpha   90.00
_cell.angle_beta   90.00
_cell.angle_gamma   90.00
#
_symmetry.space_group_name_H-M   'P 1'
#
loop_
_entity.id
_entity.type
_entity.pdbx_description
1 polymer ?
#
loop_
_entity_poly.entity_id
_entity_poly.type
_entity_poly.pdbx_seq_one_letter_code
_entity_poly.pdbx_strand_id
1 'polypeptide(L)'
;MTKANKDKSTMSGIHQIICTKGFPSACAPKNHTSKNPASKSHISKTLSSKILVSMPSKSLASKASKSVVLGIGANIGTQDKILARFWHLLCFFASHSRIFGISTSPIYRNPPFGYANQAHFYNALVTLSTSLSLLQIYALVFYAERKFGRVRKREFKNAPRMIDIDIIFYSDCIFRAKYLTLPHPSYHNRASVLIPMLCLLYQQGKMQRYACKITKSKDLRQNKGQK
;
A
#
# COMPACT_ATOMS: atom_id res chain seq x y z
N MET A 1 10.23 -15.02 -55.00
CA MET A 1 10.53 -13.58 -54.82
C MET A 1 9.44 -13.00 -53.92
N THR A 2 9.68 -12.99 -52.59
CA THR A 2 10.06 -11.80 -51.77
C THR A 2 8.89 -10.82 -51.59
N LYS A 3 8.43 -10.44 -50.40
CA LYS A 3 8.81 -10.70 -49.00
C LYS A 3 7.58 -10.34 -48.16
N ALA A 4 7.30 -11.12 -47.14
CA ALA A 4 6.50 -10.69 -46.01
C ALA A 4 7.20 -9.48 -45.35
N ASN A 5 6.50 -8.37 -45.19
CA ASN A 5 6.95 -7.32 -44.28
C ASN A 5 6.12 -7.42 -42.99
N LYS A 6 6.69 -8.17 -42.04
CA LYS A 6 6.30 -8.10 -40.63
C LYS A 6 6.69 -6.71 -40.15
N ASP A 7 5.71 -5.84 -39.97
CA ASP A 7 5.89 -4.66 -39.14
C ASP A 7 6.12 -5.11 -37.71
N LYS A 8 7.40 -5.33 -37.39
CA LYS A 8 7.92 -5.33 -36.03
C LYS A 8 7.85 -3.88 -35.55
N SER A 9 6.66 -3.43 -35.15
CA SER A 9 6.55 -2.25 -34.33
C SER A 9 7.20 -2.57 -32.98
N THR A 10 8.38 -2.01 -32.79
CA THR A 10 9.11 -1.98 -31.53
C THR A 10 8.17 -1.54 -30.42
N MET A 11 7.74 -2.48 -29.57
CA MET A 11 7.04 -2.25 -28.31
C MET A 11 7.99 -1.53 -27.34
N SER A 12 8.28 -0.24 -27.58
CA SER A 12 8.90 0.60 -26.57
C SER A 12 7.86 0.81 -25.47
N GLY A 13 7.95 -0.03 -24.44
CA GLY A 13 7.02 0.01 -23.33
C GLY A 13 7.10 1.37 -22.65
N ILE A 14 6.07 2.21 -22.80
CA ILE A 14 6.08 3.55 -22.22
C ILE A 14 6.09 3.42 -20.69
N HIS A 15 7.16 3.92 -20.09
CA HIS A 15 7.33 4.14 -18.66
C HIS A 15 7.21 5.64 -18.38
N GLN A 16 6.20 6.05 -17.61
CA GLN A 16 5.90 7.47 -17.42
C GLN A 16 5.59 7.76 -15.95
N ILE A 17 6.11 8.88 -15.44
CA ILE A 17 5.74 9.43 -14.14
C ILE A 17 4.68 10.51 -14.37
N ILE A 18 3.53 10.38 -13.72
CA ILE A 18 2.41 11.30 -13.78
C ILE A 18 2.31 11.98 -12.42
N CYS A 19 2.61 13.27 -12.40
CA CYS A 19 2.47 14.11 -11.22
C CYS A 19 1.06 14.70 -11.17
N THR A 20 0.24 14.21 -10.25
CA THR A 20 -1.10 14.75 -10.01
C THR A 20 -1.01 15.85 -8.96
N LYS A 21 -1.08 17.12 -9.40
CA LYS A 21 -1.33 18.24 -8.49
C LYS A 21 -2.74 18.05 -7.93
N GLY A 22 -2.88 17.69 -6.66
CA GLY A 22 -4.20 17.65 -6.02
C GLY A 22 -4.45 16.56 -5.01
N PHE A 23 -3.64 15.49 -4.93
CA PHE A 23 -3.78 14.45 -3.89
C PHE A 23 -3.91 15.11 -2.50
N PRO A 24 -4.91 14.72 -1.68
CA PRO A 24 -5.23 15.48 -0.47
C PRO A 24 -3.98 15.59 0.40
N SER A 25 -3.49 16.82 0.59
CA SER A 25 -2.45 17.08 1.57
C SER A 25 -3.05 16.80 2.94
N ALA A 26 -2.52 15.78 3.62
CA ALA A 26 -2.74 15.45 5.03
C ALA A 26 -3.84 16.30 5.72
N CYS A 27 -5.09 15.84 5.69
CA CYS A 27 -6.12 16.44 6.53
C CYS A 27 -5.74 16.23 8.00
N ALA A 28 -5.43 17.31 8.70
CA ALA A 28 -5.27 17.31 10.15
C ALA A 28 -6.55 16.74 10.81
N PRO A 29 -6.43 15.91 11.86
CA PRO A 29 -7.59 15.36 12.53
C PRO A 29 -8.42 16.49 13.15
N LYS A 30 -9.68 16.62 12.73
CA LYS A 30 -10.67 17.45 13.41
C LYS A 30 -10.96 16.81 14.77
N ASN A 31 -10.63 17.52 15.85
CA ASN A 31 -10.99 17.15 17.22
C ASN A 31 -12.51 17.15 17.35
N HIS A 32 -13.14 15.98 17.27
CA HIS A 32 -14.52 15.81 17.72
C HIS A 32 -14.53 15.51 19.22
N THR A 33 -14.86 16.52 20.01
CA THR A 33 -15.23 16.39 21.41
C THR A 33 -16.57 15.66 21.51
N SER A 34 -16.52 14.36 21.83
CA SER A 34 -17.71 13.61 22.23
C SER A 34 -18.08 13.99 23.66
N LYS A 35 -19.20 14.70 23.81
CA LYS A 35 -19.92 14.79 25.09
C LYS A 35 -20.60 13.44 25.34
N ASN A 36 -20.33 12.86 26.49
CA ASN A 36 -20.92 11.62 26.98
C ASN A 36 -22.10 11.95 27.89
N PRO A 37 -23.30 11.38 27.71
CA PRO A 37 -24.29 11.31 28.78
C PRO A 37 -24.33 9.89 29.36
N ALA A 38 -24.19 9.84 30.68
CA ALA A 38 -24.36 8.65 31.49
C ALA A 38 -25.82 8.16 31.47
N SER A 39 -26.01 6.84 31.48
CA SER A 39 -27.21 6.23 32.06
C SER A 39 -26.88 4.87 32.70
N LYS A 40 -27.42 4.68 33.90
CA LYS A 40 -27.27 3.51 34.78
C LYS A 40 -28.38 2.48 34.49
N SER A 41 -28.08 1.19 34.64
CA SER A 41 -28.95 0.12 35.18
C SER A 41 -28.13 -1.21 35.17
N HIS A 42 -27.74 -1.76 36.33
CA HIS A 42 -28.43 -2.67 37.25
C HIS A 42 -28.72 -4.11 36.73
N ILE A 43 -27.99 -5.07 37.33
CA ILE A 43 -28.38 -6.46 37.73
C ILE A 43 -28.34 -7.50 36.56
N SER A 44 -27.79 -8.73 36.61
CA SER A 44 -27.57 -9.70 37.70
C SER A 44 -26.53 -10.79 37.33
N LYS A 45 -25.74 -11.20 38.34
CA LYS A 45 -25.32 -12.55 38.78
C LYS A 45 -24.64 -13.57 37.82
N THR A 46 -23.40 -13.89 38.22
CA THR A 46 -22.73 -15.21 38.38
C THR A 46 -22.64 -16.21 37.22
N LEU A 47 -21.40 -16.52 36.82
CA LEU A 47 -20.85 -17.87 37.00
C LEU A 47 -19.31 -17.85 37.04
N SER A 48 -18.78 -18.57 38.02
CA SER A 48 -17.36 -18.77 38.31
C SER A 48 -16.69 -19.67 37.27
N SER A 49 -15.53 -19.25 36.74
CA SER A 49 -14.41 -20.18 36.50
C SER A 49 -13.10 -19.38 36.49
N LYS A 50 -12.20 -19.82 37.38
CA LYS A 50 -10.89 -19.23 37.64
C LYS A 50 -9.99 -19.38 36.42
N ILE A 51 -9.55 -18.27 35.84
CA ILE A 51 -8.29 -18.20 35.09
C ILE A 51 -7.46 -17.10 35.74
N LEU A 52 -6.50 -17.51 36.56
CA LEU A 52 -5.53 -16.63 37.18
C LEU A 52 -4.48 -16.29 36.11
N VAL A 53 -4.66 -15.18 35.40
CA VAL A 53 -3.54 -14.50 34.71
C VAL A 53 -3.23 -13.24 35.50
N SER A 54 -2.12 -13.25 36.22
CA SER A 54 -1.58 -12.05 36.85
C SER A 54 -1.16 -11.07 35.76
N MET A 55 -1.95 -10.01 35.56
CA MET A 55 -1.57 -8.87 34.74
C MET A 55 -0.73 -7.91 35.60
N PRO A 56 0.52 -7.59 35.22
CA PRO A 56 1.19 -6.45 35.83
C PRO A 56 0.45 -5.17 35.44
N SER A 57 0.24 -4.36 36.48
CA SER A 57 -0.50 -3.11 36.51
C SER A 57 -0.03 -2.07 35.48
N LYS A 58 -1.02 -1.39 34.89
CA LYS A 58 -1.03 -0.03 34.32
C LYS A 58 0.30 0.51 33.78
N SER A 59 0.40 0.58 32.45
CA SER A 59 1.01 1.74 31.80
C SER A 59 0.03 2.32 30.79
N LEU A 60 -0.22 3.63 30.86
CA LEU A 60 -0.95 4.38 29.85
C LEU A 60 -0.16 4.28 28.54
N ALA A 61 -0.50 3.29 27.71
CA ALA A 61 0.03 3.21 26.36
C ALA A 61 -0.54 4.38 25.55
N SER A 62 0.28 5.42 25.37
CA SER A 62 0.07 6.39 24.30
C SER A 62 -0.18 5.59 23.02
N LYS A 63 -1.28 5.86 22.34
CA LYS A 63 -1.73 5.08 21.17
C LYS A 63 -0.77 5.34 20.01
N ALA A 64 0.36 4.64 19.99
CA ALA A 64 1.41 4.82 18.99
C ALA A 64 0.80 4.66 17.59
N SER A 65 0.94 5.71 16.78
CA SER A 65 0.54 5.72 15.38
C SER A 65 1.45 4.77 14.61
N LYS A 66 0.84 3.90 13.82
CA LYS A 66 1.53 2.90 13.00
C LYS A 66 1.55 3.40 11.57
N SER A 67 2.68 3.18 10.89
CA SER A 67 2.82 3.53 9.48
C SER A 67 2.46 2.33 8.62
N VAL A 68 1.72 2.54 7.54
CA VAL A 68 1.38 1.50 6.57
C VAL A 68 1.73 2.01 5.19
N VAL A 69 2.41 1.18 4.40
CA VAL A 69 2.68 1.49 2.99
C VAL A 69 1.89 0.50 2.14
N LEU A 70 0.98 1.05 1.35
CA LEU A 70 0.16 0.31 0.40
C LEU A 70 0.66 0.59 -1.02
N GLY A 71 0.71 -0.44 -1.86
CA GLY A 71 0.82 -0.31 -3.30
C GLY A 71 -0.56 -0.38 -3.92
N ILE A 72 -0.93 0.60 -4.74
CA ILE A 72 -2.18 0.60 -5.50
C ILE A 72 -1.89 0.46 -6.98
N GLY A 73 -2.71 -0.33 -7.68
CA GLY A 73 -2.54 -0.59 -9.11
C GLY A 73 -3.87 -0.77 -9.84
N ALA A 74 -3.98 -0.24 -11.06
CA ALA A 74 -5.15 -0.41 -11.91
C ALA A 74 -4.79 -0.30 -13.40
N ASN A 75 -5.53 -1.01 -14.26
CA ASN A 75 -5.39 -0.88 -15.71
C ASN A 75 -6.71 -1.02 -16.50
N ILE A 76 -7.85 -1.18 -15.81
CA ILE A 76 -9.17 -1.16 -16.46
C ILE A 76 -9.75 0.26 -16.44
N GLY A 77 -10.05 0.77 -17.64
CA GLY A 77 -10.67 2.07 -17.89
C GLY A 77 -9.73 3.07 -18.57
N THR A 78 -10.26 4.25 -18.91
CA THR A 78 -9.47 5.38 -19.39
C THR A 78 -8.58 5.92 -18.26
N GLN A 79 -7.54 6.70 -18.61
CA GLN A 79 -6.66 7.34 -17.64
C GLN A 79 -7.46 8.11 -16.59
N ASP A 80 -8.39 8.98 -17.01
CA ASP A 80 -9.18 9.81 -16.10
C ASP A 80 -10.05 8.98 -15.15
N LYS A 81 -10.64 7.89 -15.63
CA LYS A 81 -11.42 6.96 -14.79
C LYS A 81 -10.54 6.27 -13.75
N ILE A 82 -9.30 5.91 -14.10
CA ILE A 82 -8.34 5.31 -13.18
C ILE A 82 -7.90 6.33 -12.13
N LEU A 83 -7.56 7.55 -12.55
CA LEU A 83 -7.18 8.63 -11.63
C LEU A 83 -8.31 9.01 -10.67
N ALA A 84 -9.54 9.13 -11.17
CA ALA A 84 -10.72 9.36 -10.34
C ALA A 84 -10.96 8.22 -9.33
N ARG A 85 -10.70 6.96 -9.73
CA ARG A 85 -10.80 5.82 -8.80
C ARG A 85 -9.75 5.89 -7.70
N PHE A 86 -8.51 6.24 -8.04
CA PHE A 86 -7.45 6.45 -7.04
C PHE A 86 -7.81 7.58 -6.09
N TRP A 87 -8.34 8.69 -6.61
CA TRP A 87 -8.86 9.79 -5.81
C TRP A 87 -9.93 9.33 -4.81
N HIS A 88 -10.97 8.64 -5.28
CA HIS A 88 -12.04 8.16 -4.41
C HIS A 88 -11.55 7.15 -3.36
N LEU A 89 -10.57 6.29 -3.71
CA LEU A 89 -9.92 5.40 -2.75
C LEU A 89 -9.25 6.19 -1.61
N LEU A 90 -8.56 7.28 -1.94
CA LEU A 90 -7.93 8.12 -0.92
C LEU A 90 -8.94 8.85 -0.06
N CYS A 91 -10.00 9.41 -0.65
CA CYS A 91 -11.09 10.01 0.12
C CYS A 91 -11.71 8.99 1.07
N PHE A 92 -11.87 7.75 0.63
CA PHE A 92 -12.35 6.66 1.48
C PHE A 92 -11.43 6.42 2.68
N PHE A 93 -10.11 6.30 2.47
CA PHE A 93 -9.17 6.16 3.58
C PHE A 93 -9.14 7.41 4.48
N ALA A 94 -9.18 8.61 3.90
CA ALA A 94 -9.16 9.87 4.65
C ALA A 94 -10.38 10.04 5.56
N SER A 95 -11.53 9.49 5.15
CA SER A 95 -12.76 9.51 5.93
C SER A 95 -12.76 8.55 7.13
N HIS A 96 -11.81 7.62 7.20
CA HIS A 96 -11.78 6.60 8.24
C HIS A 96 -11.21 7.17 9.55
N SER A 97 -12.00 7.19 10.63
CA SER A 97 -11.69 7.83 11.93
C SER A 97 -10.38 7.39 12.60
N ARG A 98 -9.85 6.22 12.23
CA ARG A 98 -8.57 5.67 12.74
C ARG A 98 -7.38 5.85 11.79
N ILE A 99 -7.53 6.60 10.70
CA ILE A 99 -6.48 7.00 9.77
C ILE A 99 -6.25 8.51 9.96
N PHE A 100 -5.02 8.90 10.29
CA PHE A 100 -4.69 10.25 10.75
C PHE A 100 -3.83 11.03 9.76
N GLY A 101 -3.30 10.37 8.74
CA GLY A 101 -2.44 10.99 7.75
C GLY A 101 -2.33 10.12 6.52
N ILE A 102 -2.32 10.76 5.36
CA ILE A 102 -2.20 10.13 4.05
C ILE A 102 -1.18 10.92 3.23
N SER A 103 -0.28 10.21 2.58
CA SER A 103 0.66 10.75 1.61
C SER A 103 0.80 9.77 0.47
N THR A 104 1.13 10.25 -0.72
CA THR A 104 1.22 9.42 -1.92
C THR A 104 2.47 9.72 -2.74
N SER A 105 2.97 8.72 -3.44
CA SER A 105 3.94 8.93 -4.50
C SER A 105 3.26 9.57 -5.72
N PRO A 106 4.04 10.07 -6.68
CA PRO A 106 3.58 10.19 -8.06
C PRO A 106 3.05 8.86 -8.60
N ILE A 107 2.23 8.94 -9.64
CA ILE A 107 1.70 7.76 -10.33
C ILE A 107 2.71 7.33 -11.37
N TYR A 108 3.00 6.04 -11.41
CA TYR A 108 3.88 5.42 -12.37
C TYR A 108 3.06 4.57 -13.34
N ARG A 109 3.09 4.94 -14.61
CA ARG A 109 2.50 4.18 -15.70
C ARG A 109 3.55 3.27 -16.31
N ASN A 110 3.27 1.97 -16.40
CA ASN A 110 4.18 0.98 -16.97
C ASN A 110 3.46 -0.13 -17.75
N PRO A 111 4.15 -0.82 -18.67
CA PRO A 111 3.62 -1.99 -19.36
C PRO A 111 3.19 -3.10 -18.39
N PRO A 112 2.20 -3.93 -18.77
CA PRO A 112 1.79 -5.07 -17.97
C PRO A 112 2.90 -6.11 -17.84
N PHE A 113 2.89 -6.84 -16.72
CA PHE A 113 3.80 -7.96 -16.48
C PHE A 113 3.04 -9.29 -16.61
N GLY A 114 3.65 -10.25 -17.32
CA GLY A 114 3.11 -11.60 -17.51
C GLY A 114 2.12 -11.70 -18.68
N TYR A 115 0.93 -11.12 -18.56
CA TYR A 115 -0.06 -11.12 -19.66
C TYR A 115 0.08 -9.82 -20.46
N ALA A 116 0.65 -9.89 -21.67
CA ALA A 116 1.01 -8.69 -22.44
C ALA A 116 -0.19 -8.02 -23.14
N ASN A 117 -1.23 -8.78 -23.49
CA ASN A 117 -2.39 -8.27 -24.23
C ASN A 117 -3.42 -7.57 -23.31
N GLN A 118 -2.96 -6.52 -22.63
CA GLN A 118 -3.78 -5.65 -21.78
C GLN A 118 -3.21 -4.24 -21.72
N ALA A 119 -4.02 -3.28 -21.26
CA ALA A 119 -3.58 -1.91 -21.08
C ALA A 119 -2.45 -1.78 -20.04
N HIS A 120 -1.67 -0.71 -20.18
CA HIS A 120 -0.66 -0.30 -19.20
C HIS A 120 -1.27 -0.12 -17.81
N PHE A 121 -0.50 -0.49 -16.78
CA PHE A 121 -0.87 -0.26 -15.40
C PHE A 121 -0.49 1.15 -14.95
N TYR A 122 -1.34 1.73 -14.12
CA TYR A 122 -1.05 2.89 -13.30
C TYR A 122 -0.83 2.39 -11.87
N ASN A 123 0.33 2.68 -11.31
CA ASN A 123 0.74 2.24 -9.99
C ASN A 123 1.16 3.43 -9.12
N ALA A 124 0.83 3.40 -7.84
CA ALA A 124 1.29 4.40 -6.88
C ALA A 124 1.47 3.78 -5.49
N LEU A 125 2.20 4.48 -4.62
CA LEU A 125 2.25 4.16 -3.20
C LEU A 125 1.39 5.12 -2.41
N VAL A 126 0.74 4.57 -1.39
CA VAL A 126 -0.03 5.31 -0.39
C VAL A 126 0.57 5.00 0.98
N THR A 127 1.05 6.02 1.67
CA THR A 127 1.50 5.93 3.06
C THR A 127 0.39 6.41 3.98
N LEU A 128 0.04 5.59 4.96
CA LEU A 128 -0.98 5.87 5.96
C LEU A 128 -0.36 5.95 7.35
N SER A 129 -0.84 6.88 8.18
CA SER A 129 -0.65 6.86 9.63
C SER A 129 -1.96 6.41 10.27
N THR A 130 -1.93 5.38 11.11
CA THR A 130 -3.17 4.76 11.64
C THR A 130 -3.00 4.14 13.02
N SER A 131 -4.12 4.02 13.75
CA SER A 131 -4.18 3.20 14.97
C SER A 131 -4.72 1.78 14.73
N LEU A 132 -5.04 1.42 13.50
CA LEU A 132 -5.52 0.10 13.11
C LEU A 132 -4.46 -0.98 13.32
N SER A 133 -4.87 -2.16 13.78
CA SER A 133 -4.02 -3.37 13.79
C SER A 133 -3.76 -3.86 12.36
N LEU A 134 -2.74 -4.71 12.19
CA LEU A 134 -2.42 -5.29 10.87
C LEU A 134 -3.62 -6.03 10.26
N LEU A 135 -4.31 -6.84 11.07
CA LEU A 135 -5.50 -7.57 10.62
C LEU A 135 -6.66 -6.63 10.24
N GLN A 136 -6.81 -5.51 10.95
CA GLN A 136 -7.82 -4.51 10.60
C GLN A 136 -7.47 -3.79 9.29
N ILE A 137 -6.20 -3.49 9.05
CA ILE A 137 -5.73 -2.96 7.77
C ILE A 137 -5.98 -3.97 6.65
N TYR A 138 -5.65 -5.25 6.87
CA TYR A 138 -5.90 -6.31 5.91
C TYR A 138 -7.40 -6.42 5.55
N ALA A 139 -8.29 -6.41 6.54
CA ALA A 139 -9.73 -6.42 6.31
C ALA A 139 -10.22 -5.15 5.58
N LEU A 140 -9.69 -3.98 5.96
CA LEU A 140 -10.05 -2.69 5.33
C LEU A 140 -9.62 -2.64 3.86
N VAL A 141 -8.41 -3.13 3.55
CA VAL A 141 -7.90 -3.23 2.18
C VAL A 141 -8.80 -4.13 1.35
N PHE A 142 -9.11 -5.34 1.84
CA PHE A 142 -9.99 -6.27 1.14
C PHE A 142 -11.39 -5.66 0.89
N TYR A 143 -11.93 -4.95 1.87
CA TYR A 143 -13.20 -4.23 1.72
C TYR A 143 -13.11 -3.11 0.67
N ALA A 144 -12.04 -2.31 0.69
CA ALA A 144 -11.82 -1.24 -0.26
C ALA A 144 -11.74 -1.77 -1.70
N GLU A 145 -10.99 -2.84 -1.94
CA GLU A 145 -10.90 -3.45 -3.26
C GLU A 145 -12.27 -3.86 -3.80
N ARG A 146 -13.09 -4.53 -2.98
CA ARG A 146 -14.46 -4.90 -3.36
C ARG A 146 -15.32 -3.68 -3.66
N LYS A 147 -15.24 -2.65 -2.81
CA LYS A 147 -15.99 -1.40 -2.97
C LYS A 147 -15.64 -0.66 -4.27
N PHE A 148 -14.38 -0.69 -4.68
CA PHE A 148 -13.87 0.01 -5.87
C PHE A 148 -13.77 -0.88 -7.12
N GLY A 149 -14.42 -2.04 -7.11
CA GLY A 149 -14.67 -2.82 -8.33
C GLY A 149 -13.81 -4.06 -8.54
N ARG A 150 -13.08 -4.53 -7.52
CA ARG A 150 -12.41 -5.83 -7.62
C ARG A 150 -13.45 -6.95 -7.57
N VAL A 151 -13.56 -7.70 -8.66
CA VAL A 151 -14.37 -8.93 -8.74
C VAL A 151 -13.80 -10.02 -7.83
N ARG A 152 -14.68 -10.84 -7.24
CA ARG A 152 -14.33 -11.82 -6.20
C ARG A 152 -13.38 -12.92 -6.70
N LYS A 153 -13.49 -13.31 -7.96
CA LYS A 153 -12.60 -14.26 -8.63
C LYS A 153 -11.88 -13.53 -9.76
N ARG A 154 -10.55 -13.68 -9.82
CA ARG A 154 -9.80 -13.29 -11.01
C ARG A 154 -10.09 -14.32 -12.09
N GLU A 155 -10.31 -13.87 -13.31
CA GLU A 155 -10.56 -14.75 -14.46
C GLU A 155 -9.35 -15.64 -14.73
N PHE A 156 -8.14 -15.09 -14.65
CA PHE A 156 -6.88 -15.80 -14.82
C PHE A 156 -5.71 -15.09 -14.11
N LYS A 157 -4.55 -15.75 -14.04
CA LYS A 157 -3.33 -15.18 -13.47
C LYS A 157 -2.90 -13.95 -14.28
N ASN A 158 -2.62 -12.84 -13.60
CA ASN A 158 -2.26 -11.55 -14.22
C ASN A 158 -3.36 -10.91 -15.09
N ALA A 159 -4.63 -11.30 -14.88
CA ALA A 159 -5.76 -10.63 -15.50
C ALA A 159 -5.80 -9.12 -15.17
N PRO A 160 -6.35 -8.29 -16.08
CA PRO A 160 -6.62 -6.88 -15.85
C PRO A 160 -7.40 -6.63 -14.55
N ARG A 161 -7.18 -5.47 -13.94
CA ARG A 161 -7.71 -5.14 -12.61
C ARG A 161 -8.33 -3.73 -12.61
N MET A 162 -9.55 -3.63 -12.08
CA MET A 162 -10.14 -2.32 -11.75
C MET A 162 -9.34 -1.62 -10.67
N ILE A 163 -8.96 -2.35 -9.62
CA ILE A 163 -8.06 -1.91 -8.57
C ILE A 163 -7.44 -3.13 -7.87
N ASP A 164 -6.21 -2.98 -7.42
CA ASP A 164 -5.44 -3.95 -6.64
C ASP A 164 -4.66 -3.17 -5.59
N ILE A 165 -4.73 -3.62 -4.34
CA ILE A 165 -4.13 -2.95 -3.20
C ILE A 165 -3.28 -3.98 -2.43
N ASP A 166 -1.96 -3.83 -2.52
CA ASP A 166 -1.00 -4.67 -1.81
C ASP A 166 -0.54 -3.97 -0.52
N ILE A 167 -0.53 -4.68 0.61
CA ILE A 167 0.13 -4.18 1.83
C ILE A 167 1.63 -4.50 1.70
N ILE A 168 2.46 -3.47 1.58
CA ILE A 168 3.91 -3.62 1.37
C ILE A 168 4.63 -3.64 2.71
N PHE A 169 4.35 -2.65 3.56
CA PHE A 169 4.95 -2.49 4.88
C PHE A 169 3.88 -2.15 5.93
N TYR A 170 4.10 -2.59 7.17
CA TYR A 170 3.31 -2.21 8.34
C TYR A 170 4.27 -1.96 9.50
N SER A 171 4.62 -0.69 9.75
CA SER A 171 5.72 -0.28 10.61
C SER A 171 6.96 -1.15 10.31
N ASP A 172 7.72 -1.54 11.34
CA ASP A 172 8.86 -2.45 11.22
C ASP A 172 8.46 -3.94 11.40
N CYS A 173 7.18 -4.28 11.18
CA CYS A 173 6.67 -5.61 11.42
C CYS A 173 7.16 -6.62 10.37
N ILE A 174 7.70 -7.74 10.86
CA ILE A 174 7.90 -8.96 10.08
C ILE A 174 6.75 -9.90 10.40
N PHE A 175 5.95 -10.26 9.40
CA PHE A 175 4.76 -11.10 9.58
C PHE A 175 4.71 -12.18 8.52
N ARG A 176 4.33 -13.41 8.91
CA ARG A 176 4.19 -14.54 7.98
C ARG A 176 2.95 -15.33 8.34
N ALA A 177 1.98 -15.34 7.44
CA ALA A 177 0.80 -16.19 7.47
C ALA A 177 0.47 -16.65 6.05
N LYS A 178 -0.36 -17.69 5.92
CA LYS A 178 -0.79 -18.22 4.60
C LYS A 178 -1.42 -17.15 3.70
N TYR A 179 -2.06 -16.15 4.28
CA TYR A 179 -2.79 -15.09 3.57
C TYR A 179 -2.04 -13.75 3.48
N LEU A 180 -0.96 -13.56 4.24
CA LEU A 180 -0.23 -12.29 4.28
C LEU A 180 1.22 -12.51 4.74
N THR A 181 2.16 -11.95 3.98
CA THR A 181 3.58 -11.91 4.35
C THR A 181 4.08 -10.48 4.28
N LEU A 182 4.73 -10.00 5.34
CA LEU A 182 5.31 -8.68 5.46
C LEU A 182 6.80 -8.74 5.85
N PRO A 183 7.65 -7.88 5.24
CA PRO A 183 7.37 -7.06 4.06
C PRO A 183 6.90 -7.89 2.85
N HIS A 184 6.13 -7.29 1.95
CA HIS A 184 5.58 -8.04 0.80
C HIS A 184 6.72 -8.74 0.02
N PRO A 185 6.72 -10.07 -0.14
CA PRO A 185 7.91 -10.82 -0.52
C PRO A 185 8.55 -10.35 -1.83
N SER A 186 7.75 -9.93 -2.82
CA SER A 186 8.25 -9.47 -4.12
C SER A 186 8.43 -7.96 -4.26
N TYR A 187 8.29 -7.14 -3.20
CA TYR A 187 8.31 -5.68 -3.33
C TYR A 187 9.63 -5.18 -3.96
N HIS A 188 10.74 -5.82 -3.61
CA HIS A 188 12.10 -5.44 -4.02
C HIS A 188 12.42 -5.78 -5.49
N ASN A 189 11.58 -6.56 -6.17
CA ASN A 189 11.76 -6.93 -7.59
C ASN A 189 10.73 -6.25 -8.50
N ARG A 190 9.87 -5.39 -7.96
CA ARG A 190 8.78 -4.75 -8.72
C ARG A 190 9.11 -3.31 -9.00
N ALA A 191 9.39 -2.98 -10.27
CA ALA A 191 9.53 -1.60 -10.72
C ALA A 191 8.29 -0.75 -10.37
N SER A 192 7.10 -1.36 -10.43
CA SER A 192 5.82 -0.75 -10.04
C SER A 192 5.73 -0.34 -8.57
N VAL A 193 6.66 -0.81 -7.73
CA VAL A 193 6.78 -0.43 -6.31
C VAL A 193 8.01 0.45 -6.10
N LEU A 194 9.17 0.01 -6.62
CA LEU A 194 10.45 0.69 -6.39
C LEU A 194 10.51 2.10 -6.95
N ILE A 195 9.98 2.34 -8.17
CA ILE A 195 10.02 3.66 -8.79
C ILE A 195 9.14 4.66 -8.02
N PRO A 196 7.86 4.36 -7.74
CA PRO A 196 7.04 5.14 -6.81
C PRO A 196 7.72 5.40 -5.44
N MET A 197 8.36 4.38 -4.87
CA MET A 197 9.07 4.50 -3.59
C MET A 197 10.24 5.49 -3.67
N LEU A 198 11.03 5.41 -4.74
CA LEU A 198 12.14 6.32 -4.98
C LEU A 198 11.65 7.78 -5.07
N CYS A 199 10.59 8.02 -5.83
CA CYS A 199 9.98 9.34 -5.94
C CYS A 199 9.50 9.87 -4.58
N LEU A 200 8.85 9.03 -3.78
CA LEU A 200 8.38 9.41 -2.44
C LEU A 200 9.55 9.77 -1.51
N LEU A 201 10.63 8.99 -1.53
CA LEU A 201 11.82 9.27 -0.73
C LEU A 201 12.54 10.55 -1.17
N TYR A 202 12.55 10.83 -2.47
CA TYR A 202 13.08 12.08 -3.02
C TYR A 202 12.28 13.29 -2.54
N GLN A 203 10.94 13.24 -2.64
CA GLN A 203 10.05 14.29 -2.17
C GLN A 203 10.17 14.57 -0.67
N GLN A 204 10.51 13.55 0.12
CA GLN A 204 10.70 13.68 1.57
C GLN A 204 12.12 14.12 1.96
N GLY A 205 13.02 14.41 1.01
CA GLY A 205 14.42 14.76 1.29
C GLY A 205 15.24 13.60 1.88
N LYS A 206 14.74 12.36 1.80
CA LYS A 206 15.34 11.17 2.45
C LYS A 206 16.35 10.44 1.56
N MET A 207 16.66 10.95 0.37
CA MET A 207 17.51 10.23 -0.60
C MET A 207 18.96 10.03 -0.16
N GLN A 208 19.51 10.97 0.61
CA GLN A 208 20.88 10.90 1.12
C GLN A 208 21.11 9.63 1.98
N ARG A 209 20.09 9.15 2.70
CA ARG A 209 20.18 7.96 3.56
C ARG A 209 20.18 6.64 2.80
N TYR A 210 19.64 6.59 1.59
CA TYR A 210 19.56 5.37 0.78
C TYR A 210 20.71 5.23 -0.21
N ALA A 211 21.26 6.35 -0.72
CA ALA A 211 22.46 6.35 -1.56
C ALA A 211 23.66 5.67 -0.85
N CYS A 212 23.82 5.90 0.46
CA CYS A 212 24.90 5.35 1.28
C CYS A 212 24.78 3.82 1.54
N LYS A 213 23.57 3.24 1.44
CA LYS A 213 23.39 1.78 1.62
C LYS A 213 23.62 0.97 0.35
N ILE A 214 23.41 1.57 -0.83
CA ILE A 214 23.59 0.89 -2.11
C ILE A 214 25.09 0.74 -2.43
N THR A 215 25.91 1.76 -2.16
CA THR A 215 27.37 1.70 -2.34
C THR A 215 28.02 0.60 -1.50
N LYS A 216 27.61 0.41 -0.23
CA LYS A 216 28.17 -0.63 0.64
C LYS A 216 27.91 -2.08 0.17
N SER A 217 26.94 -2.31 -0.71
CA SER A 217 26.64 -3.65 -1.25
C SER A 217 27.42 -4.02 -2.50
N LYS A 218 28.05 -3.05 -3.17
CA LYS A 218 28.92 -3.29 -4.34
C LYS A 218 30.36 -3.60 -3.94
N ASP A 219 30.87 -3.00 -2.85
CA ASP A 219 32.24 -3.26 -2.38
C ASP A 219 32.46 -4.66 -1.81
N LEU A 220 31.42 -5.30 -1.27
CA LEU A 220 31.53 -6.67 -0.74
C LEU A 220 31.56 -7.78 -1.81
N ARG A 221 31.31 -7.45 -3.09
CA ARG A 221 31.36 -8.43 -4.20
C ARG A 221 32.64 -8.37 -5.03
N GLN A 222 33.44 -7.31 -4.92
CA GLN A 222 34.70 -7.20 -5.66
C GLN A 222 35.92 -7.75 -4.92
N ASN A 223 35.82 -8.03 -3.61
CA ASN A 223 36.94 -8.54 -2.79
C ASN A 223 36.96 -10.06 -2.54
N LYS A 224 36.18 -10.87 -3.28
CA LYS A 224 36.16 -12.35 -3.14
C LYS A 224 36.65 -13.10 -4.39
N GLY A 225 37.45 -12.46 -5.24
CA GLY A 225 37.89 -13.04 -6.53
C GLY A 225 39.40 -13.03 -6.77
N GLN A 226 40.24 -12.91 -5.73
CA GLN A 226 41.69 -13.06 -5.85
C GLN A 226 42.25 -13.77 -4.62
N LYS A 227 42.30 -15.10 -4.68
CA LYS A 227 43.32 -15.95 -4.05
C LYS A 227 43.42 -17.23 -4.87
#